data_AF-A0A0D1WK12-F1
#
_entry.id   AF-A0A0D1WK12-F1
#
_cell.length_a   1.000
_cell.length_b   1.000
_cell.length_c   1.000
_cell.angle_alpha   90.00
_cell.angle_beta   90.00
_cell.angle_gamma   90.00
#
_symmetry.space_group_name_H-M   'P 1'
#
loop_
_entity.id
_entity.type
_entity.pdbx_description
1 polymer ?
#
loop_
_entity_poly.entity_id
_entity_poly.type
_entity_poly.pdbx_seq_one_letter_code
_entity_poly.pdbx_strand_id
1 'polypeptide(L)'
;MDEEDELALKLINAKALNGQPVCSEDQFEEVMNFFEETAQTKQPFAVVDSPPVLPLEELQDQFDDSTPAHVRTFSRVIYEHWKTRRSTTGNRGLAPRLKFETGAETDDSDPYVTFRRRELRQIRKTRNRDAQSAEKLRKLRMELETARAMLNAVKRREILRKEQLELERLVFEQRLAFRDTKRKLGIKGDDELLINQKKQKVNPAMNPNQAALAQQLRMPMAPGTSSELRTLEDVTAAKEREMEKEIQTNVEKHIRWNEGFVDKTLAPLTPEAEPDYLEPIDHFREAIATSIYLPTPPASISDEESNGPEVANKQAKHISRPPTPPIRYASPPSEEHGESMPAFRRRVGRGGRIMLDRKFTRPKRSAAEDDRWRFDSDNDDDSDTDMTDDSLARMVQRAYLNVSSRPSETQAQAMRKAQLEAGGPSHSSPSAPSVTITAPS
;
A
#
# COMPACT_ATOMS: atom_id res chain seq x y z
N MET A 1 -2.35 -39.31 -3.04
CA MET A 1 -2.65 -40.74 -3.27
C MET A 1 -1.35 -41.52 -3.35
N ASP A 2 -1.27 -42.72 -2.80
CA ASP A 2 -0.16 -43.68 -3.07
C ASP A 2 -0.68 -44.94 -3.81
N GLU A 3 0.18 -45.93 -4.03
CA GLU A 3 -0.19 -47.13 -4.80
C GLU A 3 -1.31 -47.95 -4.14
N GLU A 4 -1.40 -47.95 -2.81
CA GLU A 4 -2.48 -48.61 -2.06
C GLU A 4 -3.81 -47.88 -2.27
N ASP A 5 -3.78 -46.54 -2.22
CA ASP A 5 -4.94 -45.70 -2.47
C ASP A 5 -5.43 -45.82 -3.92
N GLU A 6 -4.53 -45.92 -4.91
CA GLU A 6 -4.91 -46.14 -6.31
C GLU A 6 -5.65 -47.47 -6.51
N LEU A 7 -5.17 -48.54 -5.87
CA LEU A 7 -5.82 -49.84 -5.90
C LEU A 7 -7.19 -49.79 -5.20
N ALA A 8 -7.28 -49.10 -4.07
CA ALA A 8 -8.54 -48.90 -3.36
C ALA A 8 -9.55 -48.13 -4.22
N LEU A 9 -9.13 -47.05 -4.88
CA LEU A 9 -9.99 -46.27 -5.78
C LEU A 9 -10.49 -47.12 -6.95
N LYS A 10 -9.63 -47.95 -7.55
CA LYS A 10 -10.02 -48.90 -8.61
C LYS A 10 -11.06 -49.90 -8.10
N LEU A 11 -10.88 -50.44 -6.90
CA LEU A 11 -11.83 -51.37 -6.29
C LEU A 11 -13.17 -50.70 -5.93
N ILE A 12 -13.13 -49.46 -5.42
CA ILE A 12 -14.32 -48.66 -5.12
C ILE A 12 -15.12 -48.40 -6.39
N ASN A 13 -14.46 -47.96 -7.45
CA ASN A 13 -15.08 -47.70 -8.75
C ASN A 13 -15.57 -48.99 -9.43
N ALA A 14 -14.87 -50.12 -9.27
CA ALA A 14 -15.34 -51.41 -9.77
C ALA A 14 -16.58 -51.94 -9.04
N LYS A 15 -16.76 -51.57 -7.76
CA LYS A 15 -17.94 -51.91 -6.95
C LYS A 15 -19.10 -50.93 -7.14
N ALA A 16 -18.87 -49.79 -7.80
CA ALA A 16 -19.93 -48.85 -8.11
C ALA A 16 -20.96 -49.51 -9.04
N LEU A 17 -22.21 -49.64 -8.58
CA LEU A 17 -23.29 -50.17 -9.41
C LEU A 17 -23.56 -49.25 -10.60
N ASN A 18 -24.02 -49.84 -11.71
CA ASN A 18 -24.45 -49.12 -12.91
C ASN A 18 -25.35 -47.92 -12.56
N GLY A 19 -24.84 -46.70 -12.76
CA GLY A 19 -25.57 -45.44 -12.52
C GLY A 19 -25.09 -44.60 -11.34
N GLN A 20 -24.17 -45.08 -10.50
CA GLN A 20 -23.49 -44.24 -9.50
C GLN A 20 -22.37 -43.42 -10.15
N PRO A 21 -22.13 -42.17 -9.68
CA PRO A 21 -21.02 -41.37 -10.18
C PRO A 21 -19.69 -42.05 -9.83
N VAL A 22 -18.83 -42.19 -10.83
CA VAL A 22 -17.45 -42.69 -10.66
C VAL A 22 -16.67 -41.66 -9.85
N CYS A 23 -15.93 -42.11 -8.83
CA CYS A 23 -15.11 -41.23 -8.02
C CYS A 23 -13.81 -40.90 -8.79
N SER A 24 -13.54 -39.61 -9.00
CA SER A 24 -12.27 -39.16 -9.57
C SER A 24 -11.16 -39.15 -8.51
N GLU A 25 -9.91 -39.08 -8.96
CA GLU A 25 -8.75 -39.00 -8.06
C GLU A 25 -8.85 -37.78 -7.14
N ASP A 26 -9.11 -36.58 -7.70
CA ASP A 26 -9.27 -35.35 -6.92
C ASP A 26 -10.38 -35.46 -5.85
N GLN A 27 -11.51 -36.09 -6.19
CA GLN A 27 -12.63 -36.27 -5.26
C GLN A 27 -12.26 -37.22 -4.12
N PHE A 28 -11.50 -38.28 -4.42
CA PHE A 28 -11.00 -39.21 -3.42
C PHE A 28 -10.02 -38.51 -2.47
N GLU A 29 -9.06 -37.75 -3.01
CA GLU A 29 -8.08 -37.01 -2.22
C GLU A 29 -8.72 -35.96 -1.32
N GLU A 30 -9.74 -35.25 -1.81
CA GLU A 30 -10.45 -34.26 -1.01
C GLU A 30 -11.21 -34.90 0.16
N VAL A 31 -11.81 -36.08 -0.04
CA VAL A 31 -12.45 -36.85 1.04
C VAL A 31 -11.41 -37.33 2.06
N MET A 32 -10.29 -37.88 1.60
CA MET A 32 -9.19 -38.33 2.47
C MET A 32 -8.61 -37.17 3.28
N ASN A 33 -8.42 -36.01 2.65
CA ASN A 33 -7.93 -34.81 3.33
C ASN A 33 -8.92 -34.32 4.39
N PHE A 34 -10.22 -34.30 4.10
CA PHE A 34 -11.26 -33.95 5.07
C PHE A 34 -11.20 -34.85 6.31
N PHE A 35 -11.02 -36.17 6.12
CA PHE A 35 -10.88 -37.09 7.24
C PHE A 35 -9.61 -36.85 8.06
N GLU A 36 -8.47 -36.59 7.40
CA GLU A 36 -7.21 -36.28 8.07
C GLU A 36 -7.27 -35.00 8.90
N GLU A 37 -7.80 -33.91 8.33
CA GLU A 37 -7.94 -32.62 9.02
C GLU A 37 -8.90 -32.73 10.22
N THR A 38 -10.03 -33.41 10.04
CA THR A 38 -11.03 -33.57 11.10
C THR A 38 -10.48 -34.43 12.25
N ALA A 39 -9.82 -35.55 11.93
CA ALA A 39 -9.23 -36.41 12.94
C ALA A 39 -8.07 -35.72 13.67
N GLN A 40 -7.24 -34.95 12.97
CA GLN A 40 -6.18 -34.14 13.61
C GLN A 40 -6.74 -33.08 14.56
N THR A 41 -7.92 -32.53 14.25
CA THR A 41 -8.59 -31.50 15.06
C THR A 41 -9.28 -32.10 16.28
N LYS A 42 -9.99 -33.23 16.12
CA LYS A 42 -10.75 -33.89 17.20
C LYS A 42 -9.88 -34.74 18.11
N GLN A 43 -8.87 -35.42 17.56
CA GLN A 43 -7.99 -36.32 18.29
C GLN A 43 -6.51 -35.96 18.06
N PRO A 44 -6.04 -34.78 18.49
CA PRO A 44 -4.66 -34.33 18.26
C PRO A 44 -3.60 -35.21 18.95
N PHE A 45 -3.96 -35.87 20.04
CA PHE A 45 -3.07 -36.74 20.83
C PHE A 45 -3.30 -38.23 20.57
N ALA A 46 -3.97 -38.61 19.48
CA ALA A 46 -4.32 -40.00 19.18
C ALA A 46 -3.11 -40.95 19.11
N VAL A 47 -1.93 -40.43 18.80
CA VAL A 47 -0.68 -41.20 18.74
C VAL A 47 -0.20 -41.63 20.13
N VAL A 48 -0.54 -40.86 21.18
CA VAL A 48 -0.10 -41.13 22.56
C VAL A 48 -1.11 -42.02 23.27
N ASP A 49 -2.39 -41.63 23.24
CA ASP A 49 -3.45 -42.31 23.99
C ASP A 49 -4.00 -43.55 23.27
N SER A 50 -3.64 -43.74 22.00
CA SER A 50 -4.13 -44.82 21.12
C SER A 50 -5.66 -45.02 21.19
N PRO A 51 -6.48 -43.95 21.06
CA PRO A 51 -7.92 -44.09 21.04
C PRO A 51 -8.37 -44.85 19.78
N PRO A 52 -9.58 -45.43 19.78
CA PRO A 52 -10.16 -45.94 18.54
C PRO A 52 -10.25 -44.84 17.49
N VAL A 53 -10.03 -45.21 16.22
CA VAL A 53 -10.17 -44.29 15.08
C VAL A 53 -11.56 -43.66 15.10
N LEU A 54 -11.60 -42.34 14.86
CA LEU A 54 -12.82 -41.54 14.86
C LEU A 54 -13.92 -42.21 14.00
N PRO A 55 -15.14 -42.42 14.56
CA PRO A 55 -16.23 -43.05 13.83
C PRO A 55 -16.74 -42.15 12.69
N LEU A 56 -17.38 -42.76 11.69
CA LEU A 56 -17.86 -42.03 10.51
C LEU A 56 -18.90 -40.97 10.89
N GLU A 57 -19.76 -41.26 11.86
CA GLU A 57 -20.82 -40.36 12.31
C GLU A 57 -20.22 -39.04 12.85
N GLU A 58 -19.17 -39.12 13.67
CA GLU A 58 -18.50 -37.94 14.22
C GLU A 58 -17.75 -37.12 13.14
N LEU A 59 -17.28 -37.78 12.08
CA LEU A 59 -16.72 -37.09 10.91
C LEU A 59 -17.80 -36.36 10.12
N GLN A 60 -18.96 -37.02 9.91
CA GLN A 60 -20.08 -36.45 9.16
C GLN A 60 -20.75 -35.28 9.90
N ASP A 61 -20.72 -35.26 11.23
CA ASP A 61 -21.18 -34.15 12.05
C ASP A 61 -20.38 -32.85 11.82
N GLN A 62 -19.19 -32.94 11.20
CA GLN A 62 -18.39 -31.77 10.83
C GLN A 62 -18.69 -31.25 9.42
N PHE A 63 -19.62 -31.87 8.68
CA PHE A 63 -20.05 -31.34 7.41
C PHE A 63 -20.76 -30.00 7.58
N ASP A 64 -20.28 -29.01 6.84
CA ASP A 64 -20.87 -27.68 6.76
C ASP A 64 -21.42 -27.40 5.35
N ASP A 65 -22.01 -26.23 5.14
CA ASP A 65 -22.52 -25.81 3.84
C ASP A 65 -21.41 -25.57 2.79
N SER A 66 -20.15 -25.43 3.25
CA SER A 66 -18.99 -25.28 2.36
C SER A 66 -18.46 -26.63 1.86
N THR A 67 -18.82 -27.72 2.54
CA THR A 67 -18.41 -29.09 2.19
C THR A 67 -19.02 -29.52 0.85
N PRO A 68 -18.21 -29.91 -0.14
CA PRO A 68 -18.72 -30.34 -1.44
C PRO A 68 -19.64 -31.56 -1.38
N ALA A 69 -20.61 -31.62 -2.30
CA ALA A 69 -21.59 -32.71 -2.34
C ALA A 69 -20.96 -34.09 -2.56
N HIS A 70 -19.85 -34.18 -3.31
CA HIS A 70 -19.14 -35.45 -3.53
C HIS A 70 -18.48 -35.96 -2.25
N VAL A 71 -18.01 -35.09 -1.36
CA VAL A 71 -17.44 -35.50 -0.08
C VAL A 71 -18.49 -36.24 0.74
N ARG A 72 -19.72 -35.71 0.80
CA ARG A 72 -20.84 -36.35 1.48
C ARG A 72 -21.18 -37.71 0.85
N THR A 73 -21.20 -37.76 -0.48
CA THR A 73 -21.57 -38.97 -1.25
C THR A 73 -20.56 -40.11 -1.07
N PHE A 74 -19.26 -39.81 -1.19
CA PHE A 74 -18.20 -40.82 -1.17
C PHE A 74 -17.65 -41.11 0.23
N SER A 75 -17.95 -40.27 1.24
CA SER A 75 -17.46 -40.42 2.62
C SER A 75 -17.63 -41.85 3.16
N ARG A 76 -18.82 -42.43 3.01
CA ARG A 76 -19.13 -43.76 3.54
C ARG A 76 -18.29 -44.87 2.89
N VAL A 77 -18.00 -44.75 1.60
CA VAL A 77 -17.28 -45.78 0.84
C VAL A 77 -15.77 -45.68 1.05
N ILE A 78 -15.25 -44.45 1.15
CA ILE A 78 -13.82 -44.18 1.35
C ILE A 78 -13.40 -44.38 2.82
N TYR A 79 -14.31 -44.15 3.77
CA TYR A 79 -14.02 -44.23 5.20
C TYR A 79 -13.42 -45.57 5.63
N GLU A 80 -13.93 -46.70 5.12
CA GLU A 80 -13.39 -48.02 5.49
C GLU A 80 -11.92 -48.19 5.11
N HIS A 81 -11.55 -47.68 3.93
CA HIS A 81 -10.16 -47.67 3.48
C HIS A 81 -9.32 -46.77 4.38
N TRP A 82 -9.73 -45.51 4.57
CA TRP A 82 -9.03 -44.55 5.42
C TRP A 82 -8.82 -45.07 6.86
N LYS A 83 -9.89 -45.60 7.47
CA LYS A 83 -9.87 -46.15 8.84
C LYS A 83 -8.88 -47.29 8.98
N THR A 84 -8.84 -48.19 7.99
CA THR A 84 -7.92 -49.32 7.97
C THR A 84 -6.47 -48.84 7.91
N ARG A 85 -6.18 -47.86 7.04
CA ARG A 85 -4.84 -47.26 6.95
C ARG A 85 -4.44 -46.60 8.26
N ARG A 86 -5.33 -45.77 8.84
CA ARG A 86 -5.04 -45.04 10.07
C ARG A 86 -4.85 -45.95 11.29
N SER A 87 -5.59 -47.05 11.34
CA SER A 87 -5.41 -48.08 12.36
C SER A 87 -4.03 -48.77 12.21
N THR A 88 -3.63 -49.07 10.98
CA THR A 88 -2.34 -49.72 10.68
C THR A 88 -1.15 -48.82 11.05
N THR A 89 -1.27 -47.52 10.81
CA THR A 89 -0.24 -46.53 11.18
C THR A 89 -0.27 -46.15 12.67
N GLY A 90 -1.12 -46.79 13.49
CA GLY A 90 -1.23 -46.51 14.93
C GLY A 90 -1.68 -45.07 15.20
N ASN A 91 -2.69 -44.59 14.48
CA ASN A 91 -3.22 -43.22 14.53
C ASN A 91 -2.25 -42.10 14.15
N ARG A 92 -1.08 -42.42 13.58
CA ARG A 92 -0.21 -41.41 12.96
C ARG A 92 -0.79 -40.99 11.60
N GLY A 93 -0.44 -39.79 11.16
CA GLY A 93 -0.82 -39.31 9.83
C GLY A 93 -0.31 -40.26 8.74
N LEU A 94 -1.12 -40.43 7.69
CA LEU A 94 -0.82 -41.37 6.60
C LEU A 94 0.40 -40.94 5.79
N ALA A 95 0.52 -39.64 5.52
CA ALA A 95 1.67 -39.09 4.81
C ALA A 95 2.90 -39.03 5.75
N PRO A 96 4.10 -39.39 5.27
CA PRO A 96 5.34 -39.13 5.99
C PRO A 96 5.47 -37.64 6.34
N ARG A 97 5.70 -37.33 7.62
CA ARG A 97 5.89 -35.94 8.09
C ARG A 97 7.28 -35.77 8.67
N LEU A 98 7.77 -34.54 8.59
CA LEU A 98 8.97 -34.11 9.30
C LEU A 98 8.77 -34.31 10.80
N LYS A 99 9.79 -34.84 11.47
CA LYS A 99 9.78 -34.96 12.93
C LYS A 99 10.12 -33.59 13.54
N PHE A 100 9.15 -33.00 14.21
CA PHE A 100 9.33 -31.77 14.98
C PHE A 100 9.70 -32.08 16.43
N GLU A 101 10.34 -31.12 17.08
CA GLU A 101 10.65 -31.15 18.52
C GLU A 101 9.36 -31.14 19.34
N THR A 102 9.19 -32.16 20.18
CA THR A 102 8.02 -32.31 21.06
C THR A 102 8.39 -31.93 22.51
N GLY A 103 9.67 -32.08 22.88
CA GLY A 103 10.22 -31.63 24.16
C GLY A 103 11.70 -31.24 24.06
N ALA A 104 12.09 -30.19 24.79
CA ALA A 104 13.42 -29.57 24.67
C ALA A 104 14.59 -30.47 25.09
N GLU A 105 14.39 -31.37 26.05
CA GLU A 105 15.48 -32.18 26.65
C GLU A 105 15.62 -33.57 26.01
N THR A 106 14.56 -34.10 25.39
CA THR A 106 14.53 -35.49 24.90
C THR A 106 14.97 -35.63 23.44
N ASP A 107 14.85 -34.55 22.68
CA ASP A 107 14.99 -34.56 21.22
C ASP A 107 16.38 -34.06 20.74
N ASP A 108 17.32 -33.83 21.68
CA ASP A 108 18.65 -33.28 21.39
C ASP A 108 19.62 -34.26 20.71
N SER A 109 19.39 -35.56 20.89
CA SER A 109 20.22 -36.61 20.30
C SER A 109 19.66 -37.21 19.00
N ASP A 110 18.43 -36.85 18.60
CA ASP A 110 17.78 -37.45 17.43
C ASP A 110 18.10 -36.65 16.14
N PRO A 111 18.82 -37.24 15.16
CA PRO A 111 19.18 -36.55 13.92
C PRO A 111 18.00 -36.24 12.99
N TYR A 112 16.84 -36.87 13.18
CA TYR A 112 15.65 -36.62 12.36
C TYR A 112 14.81 -35.42 12.84
N VAL A 113 15.11 -34.85 14.02
CA VAL A 113 14.40 -33.69 14.55
C VAL A 113 14.85 -32.43 13.84
N THR A 114 13.94 -31.79 13.11
CA THR A 114 14.22 -30.63 12.25
C THR A 114 13.32 -29.43 12.60
N PHE A 115 13.70 -28.23 12.13
CA PHE A 115 12.92 -26.99 12.26
C PHE A 115 12.52 -26.61 13.70
N ARG A 116 13.49 -26.67 14.61
CA ARG A 116 13.30 -26.33 16.02
C ARG A 116 12.93 -24.87 16.23
N ARG A 117 12.02 -24.63 17.16
CA ARG A 117 11.42 -23.32 17.43
C ARG A 117 12.07 -22.68 18.65
N ARG A 118 13.06 -21.82 18.41
CA ARG A 118 13.82 -21.09 19.43
C ARG A 118 13.53 -19.59 19.39
N GLU A 119 12.26 -19.21 19.26
CA GLU A 119 11.87 -17.80 19.26
C GLU A 119 12.24 -17.09 20.57
N LEU A 120 12.90 -15.93 20.46
CA LEU A 120 13.15 -15.07 21.61
C LEU A 120 11.84 -14.40 22.05
N ARG A 121 11.44 -14.65 23.30
CA ARG A 121 10.27 -13.99 23.89
C ARG A 121 10.58 -12.51 24.08
N GLN A 122 10.01 -11.67 23.22
CA GLN A 122 10.19 -10.22 23.30
C GLN A 122 9.43 -9.64 24.50
N ILE A 123 10.05 -8.67 25.17
CA ILE A 123 9.43 -7.90 26.25
C ILE A 123 8.39 -6.95 25.65
N ARG A 124 7.26 -6.78 26.34
CA ARG A 124 6.19 -5.85 25.95
C ARG A 124 6.73 -4.43 25.80
N LYS A 125 6.21 -3.69 24.82
CA LYS A 125 6.54 -2.28 24.63
C LYS A 125 5.74 -1.41 25.63
N THR A 126 6.05 -0.12 25.66
CA THR A 126 5.34 0.83 26.54
C THR A 126 3.93 1.10 26.03
N ARG A 127 3.00 1.42 26.94
CA ARG A 127 1.58 1.69 26.59
C ARG A 127 1.42 2.75 25.49
N ASN A 128 2.26 3.79 25.49
CA ASN A 128 2.22 4.83 24.46
C ASN A 128 2.65 4.29 23.08
N ARG A 129 3.71 3.45 23.04
CA ARG A 129 4.15 2.80 21.80
C ARG A 129 3.10 1.83 21.28
N ASP A 130 2.45 1.08 22.17
CA ASP A 130 1.35 0.17 21.81
C ASP A 130 0.16 0.96 21.22
N ALA A 131 -0.23 2.08 21.83
CA ALA A 131 -1.29 2.94 21.31
C ALA A 131 -1.00 3.47 19.90
N GLN A 132 0.24 3.92 19.64
CA GLN A 132 0.68 4.34 18.31
C GLN A 132 0.67 3.17 17.30
N SER A 133 1.12 1.98 17.71
CA SER A 133 1.10 0.80 16.85
C SER A 133 -0.32 0.35 16.51
N ALA A 134 -1.25 0.44 17.47
CA ALA A 134 -2.66 0.14 17.25
C ALA A 134 -3.30 1.11 16.25
N GLU A 135 -2.95 2.40 16.31
CA GLU A 135 -3.44 3.38 15.33
C GLU A 135 -2.88 3.13 13.93
N LYS A 136 -1.59 2.80 13.82
CA LYS A 136 -0.98 2.36 12.56
C LYS A 136 -1.67 1.11 12.00
N LEU A 137 -2.03 0.15 12.85
CA LEU A 137 -2.77 -1.04 12.42
C LEU A 137 -4.19 -0.72 11.94
N ARG A 138 -4.89 0.24 12.57
CA ARG A 138 -6.20 0.71 12.06
C ARG A 138 -6.06 1.35 10.68
N LYS A 139 -5.07 2.22 10.50
CA LYS A 139 -4.78 2.84 9.21
C LYS A 139 -4.43 1.80 8.14
N LEU A 140 -3.53 0.87 8.47
CA LEU A 140 -3.14 -0.23 7.57
C LEU A 140 -4.36 -1.08 7.18
N ARG A 141 -5.24 -1.40 8.12
CA ARG A 141 -6.48 -2.13 7.81
C ARG A 141 -7.36 -1.36 6.82
N MET A 142 -7.51 -0.05 6.98
CA MET A 142 -8.27 0.78 6.03
C MET A 142 -7.63 0.78 4.64
N GLU A 143 -6.30 0.91 4.57
CA GLU A 143 -5.55 0.87 3.30
C GLU A 143 -5.62 -0.50 2.60
N LEU A 144 -5.61 -1.60 3.37
CA LEU A 144 -5.82 -2.94 2.81
C LEU A 144 -7.26 -3.15 2.32
N GLU A 145 -8.26 -2.56 2.99
CA GLU A 145 -9.66 -2.65 2.53
C GLU A 145 -9.87 -1.85 1.24
N THR A 146 -9.25 -0.67 1.10
CA THR A 146 -9.31 0.09 -0.15
C THR A 146 -8.58 -0.65 -1.29
N ALA A 147 -7.42 -1.25 -1.01
CA ALA A 147 -6.71 -2.10 -1.97
C ALA A 147 -7.56 -3.31 -2.40
N ARG A 148 -8.21 -3.99 -1.44
CA ARG A 148 -9.14 -5.09 -1.72
C ARG A 148 -10.32 -4.65 -2.58
N ALA A 149 -10.90 -3.48 -2.32
CA ALA A 149 -11.99 -2.93 -3.12
C ALA A 149 -11.55 -2.67 -4.58
N MET A 150 -10.36 -2.12 -4.79
CA MET A 150 -9.80 -1.94 -6.14
C MET A 150 -9.58 -3.27 -6.85
N LEU A 151 -9.01 -4.27 -6.17
CA LEU A 151 -8.82 -5.61 -6.73
C LEU A 151 -10.14 -6.28 -7.11
N ASN A 152 -11.18 -6.14 -6.27
CA ASN A 152 -12.52 -6.63 -6.59
C ASN A 152 -13.13 -5.93 -7.82
N ALA A 153 -12.90 -4.62 -7.98
CA ALA A 153 -13.35 -3.89 -9.17
C ALA A 153 -12.63 -4.40 -10.44
N VAL A 154 -11.32 -4.68 -10.36
CA VAL A 154 -10.55 -5.27 -11.46
C VAL A 154 -11.05 -6.69 -11.75
N LYS A 155 -11.24 -7.54 -10.74
CA LYS A 155 -11.82 -8.88 -10.90
C LYS A 155 -13.17 -8.83 -11.61
N ARG A 156 -14.06 -7.93 -11.19
CA ARG A 156 -15.37 -7.74 -11.83
C ARG A 156 -15.25 -7.27 -13.27
N ARG A 157 -14.32 -6.35 -13.56
CA ARG A 157 -14.03 -5.90 -14.93
C ARG A 157 -13.60 -7.05 -15.82
N GLU A 158 -12.67 -7.90 -15.36
CA GLU A 158 -12.17 -9.02 -16.17
C GLU A 158 -13.23 -10.12 -16.35
N ILE A 159 -14.07 -10.39 -15.33
CA ILE A 159 -15.20 -11.31 -15.46
C ILE A 159 -16.19 -10.80 -16.52
N LEU A 160 -16.60 -9.52 -16.45
CA LEU A 160 -17.51 -8.92 -17.44
C LEU A 160 -16.89 -8.92 -18.85
N ARG A 161 -15.58 -8.71 -18.96
CA ARG A 161 -14.87 -8.79 -20.24
C ARG A 161 -14.87 -10.21 -20.80
N LYS A 162 -14.66 -11.21 -19.95
CA LYS A 162 -14.77 -12.63 -20.33
C LYS A 162 -16.19 -12.96 -20.81
N GLU A 163 -17.20 -12.59 -20.04
CA GLU A 163 -18.63 -12.79 -20.39
C GLU A 163 -18.99 -12.09 -21.71
N GLN A 164 -18.49 -10.87 -21.93
CA GLN A 164 -18.67 -10.16 -23.19
C GLN A 164 -18.09 -10.95 -24.37
N LEU A 165 -16.85 -11.46 -24.24
CA LEU A 165 -16.22 -12.26 -25.29
C LEU A 165 -16.94 -13.59 -25.54
N GLU A 166 -17.44 -14.24 -24.49
CA GLU A 166 -18.24 -15.46 -24.60
C GLU A 166 -19.56 -15.20 -25.34
N LEU A 167 -20.24 -14.09 -25.05
CA LEU A 167 -21.44 -13.67 -25.77
C LEU A 167 -21.14 -13.29 -27.23
N GLU A 168 -20.05 -12.58 -27.49
CA GLU A 168 -19.63 -12.25 -28.85
C GLU A 168 -19.34 -13.52 -29.68
N ARG A 169 -18.67 -14.51 -29.08
CA ARG A 169 -18.47 -15.82 -29.69
C ARG A 169 -19.79 -16.53 -29.98
N LEU A 170 -20.70 -16.57 -29.00
CA LEU A 170 -22.01 -17.22 -29.15
C LEU A 170 -22.83 -16.56 -30.28
N VAL A 171 -22.87 -15.23 -30.32
CA VAL A 171 -23.56 -14.47 -31.38
C VAL A 171 -22.95 -14.76 -32.74
N PHE A 172 -21.62 -14.86 -32.84
CA PHE A 172 -20.95 -15.21 -34.09
C PHE A 172 -21.33 -16.62 -34.57
N GLU A 173 -21.29 -17.63 -33.69
CA GLU A 173 -21.67 -19.01 -34.00
C GLU A 173 -23.16 -19.10 -34.43
N GLN A 174 -24.05 -18.39 -33.72
CA GLN A 174 -25.48 -18.33 -34.05
C GLN A 174 -25.75 -17.64 -35.39
N ARG A 175 -25.05 -16.53 -35.70
CA ARG A 175 -25.15 -15.85 -37.00
C ARG A 175 -24.69 -16.73 -38.14
N LEU A 176 -23.62 -17.52 -37.93
CA LEU A 176 -23.13 -18.48 -38.91
C LEU A 176 -24.20 -19.55 -39.20
N ALA A 177 -24.76 -20.15 -38.15
CA ALA A 177 -25.82 -21.15 -38.26
C ALA A 177 -27.08 -20.57 -38.95
N PHE A 178 -27.50 -19.37 -38.56
CA PHE A 178 -28.66 -18.67 -39.15
C PHE A 178 -28.45 -18.35 -40.63
N ARG A 179 -27.25 -17.88 -41.01
CA ARG A 179 -26.90 -17.63 -42.42
C ARG A 179 -27.00 -18.91 -43.24
N ASP A 180 -26.50 -20.02 -42.71
CA ASP A 180 -26.47 -21.29 -43.44
C ASP A 180 -27.86 -21.90 -43.57
N THR A 181 -28.72 -21.83 -42.54
CA THR A 181 -30.13 -22.26 -42.63
C THR A 181 -30.94 -21.37 -43.57
N LYS A 182 -30.74 -20.04 -43.51
CA LYS A 182 -31.38 -19.07 -44.40
C LYS A 182 -31.06 -19.35 -45.87
N ARG A 183 -29.79 -19.66 -46.18
CA ARG A 183 -29.37 -20.06 -47.54
C ARG A 183 -30.00 -21.37 -47.98
N LYS A 184 -30.05 -22.39 -47.10
CA LYS A 184 -30.67 -23.68 -47.40
C LYS A 184 -32.18 -23.57 -47.69
N LEU A 185 -32.87 -22.67 -46.99
CA LEU A 185 -34.33 -22.50 -47.10
C LEU A 185 -34.75 -21.40 -48.10
N GLY A 186 -33.81 -20.62 -48.66
CA GLY A 186 -34.10 -19.57 -49.65
C GLY A 186 -34.86 -18.36 -49.09
N ILE A 187 -34.82 -18.13 -47.78
CA ILE A 187 -35.57 -17.05 -47.11
C ILE A 187 -34.88 -15.70 -47.34
N LYS A 188 -35.65 -14.66 -47.68
CA LYS A 188 -35.20 -13.26 -47.88
C LYS A 188 -35.70 -12.37 -46.73
N GLY A 189 -34.92 -11.37 -46.30
CA GLY A 189 -35.25 -10.48 -45.16
C GLY A 189 -34.36 -10.70 -43.93
N ASP A 190 -34.51 -9.90 -42.86
CA ASP A 190 -33.80 -10.04 -41.56
C ASP A 190 -32.26 -9.97 -41.60
N ASP A 191 -31.68 -9.32 -42.60
CA ASP A 191 -30.21 -9.16 -42.68
C ASP A 191 -29.63 -8.27 -41.56
N GLU A 192 -30.48 -7.50 -40.89
CA GLU A 192 -30.11 -6.69 -39.73
C GLU A 192 -29.59 -7.51 -38.55
N LEU A 193 -30.02 -8.77 -38.40
CA LEU A 193 -29.58 -9.67 -37.33
C LEU A 193 -28.15 -10.19 -37.54
N LEU A 194 -27.67 -10.16 -38.78
CA LEU A 194 -26.32 -10.60 -39.16
C LEU A 194 -25.26 -9.52 -38.94
N ILE A 195 -25.69 -8.27 -38.70
CA ILE A 195 -24.80 -7.11 -38.54
C ILE A 195 -24.88 -6.53 -37.13
N ASN A 196 -23.78 -5.94 -36.66
CA ASN A 196 -23.77 -5.22 -35.39
C ASN A 196 -24.38 -3.84 -35.56
N GLN A 197 -25.55 -3.61 -34.94
CA GLN A 197 -26.18 -2.30 -34.91
C GLN A 197 -25.49 -1.37 -33.90
N LYS A 198 -25.17 -0.14 -34.31
CA LYS A 198 -24.63 0.88 -33.40
C LYS A 198 -25.74 1.34 -32.45
N LYS A 199 -25.67 0.91 -31.19
CA LYS A 199 -26.54 1.47 -30.14
C LYS A 199 -26.10 2.90 -29.84
N GLN A 200 -27.05 3.83 -29.80
CA GLN A 200 -26.79 5.21 -29.39
C GLN A 200 -26.32 5.19 -27.93
N LYS A 201 -25.12 5.74 -27.67
CA LYS A 201 -24.59 5.84 -26.30
C LYS A 201 -25.53 6.73 -25.50
N VAL A 202 -26.23 6.16 -24.51
CA VAL A 202 -26.94 6.95 -23.51
C VAL A 202 -25.89 7.69 -22.70
N ASN A 203 -26.03 9.01 -22.58
CA ASN A 203 -25.09 9.83 -21.82
C ASN A 203 -25.05 9.34 -20.35
N PRO A 204 -23.88 8.91 -19.84
CA PRO A 204 -23.77 8.39 -18.47
C PRO A 204 -23.98 9.45 -17.38
N ALA A 205 -24.16 10.72 -17.74
CA ALA A 205 -24.44 11.83 -16.83
C ALA A 205 -25.93 11.98 -16.45
N MET A 206 -26.82 11.12 -16.95
CA MET A 206 -28.27 11.28 -16.80
C MET A 206 -28.80 10.37 -15.69
N ASN A 207 -29.41 10.95 -14.65
CA ASN A 207 -30.02 10.22 -13.54
C ASN A 207 -31.11 9.24 -14.05
N PRO A 208 -31.37 8.10 -13.36
CA PRO A 208 -32.29 7.06 -13.83
C PRO A 208 -33.72 7.58 -14.11
N ASN A 209 -34.18 8.58 -13.37
CA ASN A 209 -35.47 9.24 -13.61
C ASN A 209 -35.50 10.13 -14.86
N GLN A 210 -34.37 10.74 -15.25
CA GLN A 210 -34.28 11.55 -16.46
C GLN A 210 -34.19 10.68 -17.73
N ALA A 211 -33.59 9.48 -17.62
CA ALA A 211 -33.55 8.51 -18.71
C ALA A 211 -34.95 7.94 -19.04
N ALA A 212 -35.78 7.69 -18.03
CA ALA A 212 -37.17 7.25 -18.21
C ALA A 212 -38.04 8.34 -18.87
N LEU A 213 -37.86 9.61 -18.48
CA LEU A 213 -38.61 10.73 -19.06
C LEU A 213 -38.21 11.02 -20.51
N ALA A 214 -36.93 10.87 -20.85
CA ALA A 214 -36.43 11.03 -22.22
C ALA A 214 -36.96 9.93 -23.18
N GLN A 215 -37.32 8.76 -22.67
CA GLN A 215 -37.96 7.70 -23.46
C GLN A 215 -39.46 7.96 -23.71
N GLN A 216 -40.12 8.75 -22.85
CA GLN A 216 -41.56 9.05 -22.95
C GLN A 216 -41.88 10.24 -23.88
N LEU A 217 -40.92 11.12 -24.17
CA LEU A 217 -41.13 12.34 -24.98
C LEU A 217 -41.06 12.14 -26.51
N ARG A 218 -41.13 10.90 -27.01
CA ARG A 218 -40.98 10.60 -28.44
C ARG A 218 -42.33 10.36 -29.13
N MET A 219 -43.15 11.40 -29.22
CA MET A 219 -44.26 11.48 -30.18
C MET A 219 -43.88 12.45 -31.31
N PRO A 220 -44.19 12.15 -32.58
CA PRO A 220 -43.89 13.06 -33.68
C PRO A 220 -44.93 14.19 -33.70
N MET A 221 -44.55 15.39 -33.29
CA MET A 221 -45.41 16.57 -33.49
C MET A 221 -45.21 17.15 -34.89
N ALA A 222 -46.35 17.39 -35.54
CA ALA A 222 -46.53 18.05 -36.83
C ALA A 222 -46.09 19.53 -36.80
N PRO A 223 -45.86 20.16 -37.96
CA PRO A 223 -45.19 21.46 -38.03
C PRO A 223 -46.19 22.61 -37.85
N GLY A 224 -45.82 23.57 -36.99
CA GLY A 224 -46.45 24.89 -36.97
C GLY A 224 -46.74 25.42 -35.57
N THR A 225 -45.84 26.25 -35.03
CA THR A 225 -46.01 27.70 -34.88
C THR A 225 -44.81 28.23 -34.08
N SER A 226 -44.37 29.42 -34.45
CA SER A 226 -43.22 30.18 -33.95
C SER A 226 -42.96 30.03 -32.44
N SER A 227 -42.02 29.15 -32.08
CA SER A 227 -41.29 29.27 -30.82
C SER A 227 -40.02 30.05 -31.13
N GLU A 228 -39.98 31.28 -30.63
CA GLU A 228 -38.87 32.23 -30.75
C GLU A 228 -37.54 31.51 -30.46
N LEU A 229 -36.74 31.31 -31.51
CA LEU A 229 -35.44 30.66 -31.41
C LEU A 229 -34.51 31.58 -30.61
N ARG A 230 -34.34 31.27 -29.33
CA ARG A 230 -33.41 31.96 -28.44
C ARG A 230 -32.02 31.87 -29.04
N THR A 231 -31.47 32.99 -29.50
CA THR A 231 -30.21 32.99 -30.24
C THR A 231 -29.06 32.63 -29.31
N LEU A 232 -27.99 32.05 -29.86
CA LEU A 232 -26.82 31.66 -29.08
C LEU A 232 -26.15 32.90 -28.45
N GLU A 233 -26.25 34.05 -29.13
CA GLU A 233 -25.81 35.36 -28.65
C GLU A 233 -26.62 35.84 -27.44
N ASP A 234 -27.94 35.64 -27.41
CA ASP A 234 -28.76 36.01 -26.24
C ASP A 234 -28.40 35.18 -25.00
N VAL A 235 -28.04 33.92 -25.19
CA VAL A 235 -27.64 33.01 -24.10
C VAL A 235 -26.25 33.36 -23.58
N THR A 236 -25.30 33.68 -24.46
CA THR A 236 -23.95 34.11 -24.04
C THR A 236 -24.00 35.47 -23.35
N ALA A 237 -24.73 36.44 -23.91
CA ALA A 237 -24.90 37.76 -23.31
C ALA A 237 -25.63 37.71 -21.96
N ALA A 238 -26.58 36.78 -21.77
CA ALA A 238 -27.23 36.56 -20.48
C ALA A 238 -26.25 36.04 -19.42
N LYS A 239 -25.39 35.09 -19.79
CA LYS A 239 -24.34 34.55 -18.90
C LYS A 239 -23.27 35.60 -18.56
N GLU A 240 -22.87 36.41 -19.53
CA GLU A 240 -21.89 37.48 -19.31
C GLU A 240 -22.43 38.54 -18.34
N ARG A 241 -23.69 38.96 -18.50
CA ARG A 241 -24.34 39.88 -17.53
C ARG A 241 -24.47 39.30 -16.13
N GLU A 242 -24.68 37.98 -16.01
CA GLU A 242 -24.73 37.30 -14.72
C GLU A 242 -23.34 37.26 -14.06
N MET A 243 -22.30 36.96 -14.84
CA MET A 243 -20.92 36.97 -14.39
C MET A 243 -20.45 38.38 -13.96
N GLU A 244 -20.78 39.41 -14.74
CA GLU A 244 -20.46 40.81 -14.42
C GLU A 244 -21.16 41.26 -13.13
N LYS A 245 -22.42 40.88 -12.94
CA LYS A 245 -23.14 41.14 -11.68
C LYS A 245 -22.47 40.46 -10.51
N GLU A 246 -22.08 39.19 -10.65
CA GLU A 246 -21.38 38.46 -9.58
C GLU A 246 -20.04 39.11 -9.23
N ILE A 247 -19.25 39.50 -10.24
CA ILE A 247 -18.00 40.24 -10.07
C ILE A 247 -18.25 41.56 -9.34
N GLN A 248 -19.23 42.37 -9.77
CA GLN A 248 -19.57 43.62 -9.10
C GLN A 248 -19.98 43.40 -7.64
N THR A 249 -20.82 42.40 -7.36
CA THR A 249 -21.21 42.10 -5.97
C THR A 249 -20.03 41.66 -5.11
N ASN A 250 -19.07 40.92 -5.67
CA ASN A 250 -17.87 40.50 -4.95
C ASN A 250 -16.89 41.67 -4.74
N VAL A 251 -16.76 42.57 -5.71
CA VAL A 251 -15.98 43.81 -5.57
C VAL A 251 -16.60 44.69 -4.49
N GLU A 252 -17.92 44.91 -4.50
CA GLU A 252 -18.61 45.69 -3.46
C GLU A 252 -18.48 45.05 -2.07
N LYS A 253 -18.60 43.73 -1.98
CA LYS A 253 -18.32 42.99 -0.73
C LYS A 253 -16.89 43.19 -0.27
N HIS A 254 -15.91 43.16 -1.17
CA HIS A 254 -14.51 43.32 -0.83
C HIS A 254 -14.17 44.76 -0.44
N ILE A 255 -14.76 45.76 -1.10
CA ILE A 255 -14.67 47.18 -0.71
C ILE A 255 -15.25 47.37 0.68
N ARG A 256 -16.43 46.80 0.96
CA ARG A 256 -17.09 46.88 2.26
C ARG A 256 -16.34 46.10 3.35
N TRP A 257 -15.71 44.99 2.99
CA TRP A 257 -14.85 44.22 3.89
C TRP A 257 -13.58 44.98 4.26
N ASN A 258 -13.03 45.76 3.33
CA ASN A 258 -11.85 46.60 3.55
C ASN A 258 -12.18 48.01 4.06
N GLU A 259 -13.46 48.34 4.25
CA GLU A 259 -13.89 49.64 4.76
C GLU A 259 -13.42 49.81 6.22
N GLY A 260 -12.47 50.72 6.45
CA GLY A 260 -11.82 50.93 7.74
C GLY A 260 -10.57 50.08 8.01
N PHE A 261 -10.14 49.25 7.04
CA PHE A 261 -8.88 48.53 7.12
C PHE A 261 -7.70 49.46 6.73
N VAL A 262 -6.83 49.76 7.70
CA VAL A 262 -5.57 50.48 7.47
C VAL A 262 -4.43 49.47 7.44
N ASP A 263 -3.88 49.26 6.25
CA ASP A 263 -2.76 48.36 6.04
C ASP A 263 -1.47 48.95 6.67
N LYS A 264 -1.01 48.34 7.76
CA LYS A 264 0.25 48.69 8.44
C LYS A 264 1.46 47.91 7.91
N THR A 265 1.29 47.10 6.86
CA THR A 265 2.29 46.13 6.37
C THR A 265 3.04 46.54 5.10
N LEU A 266 3.17 47.85 4.84
CA LEU A 266 4.16 48.36 3.88
C LEU A 266 5.63 48.14 4.35
N ALA A 267 5.84 47.53 5.52
CA ALA A 267 7.12 46.92 5.84
C ALA A 267 7.21 45.56 5.14
N PRO A 268 8.27 45.27 4.35
CA PRO A 268 8.38 44.01 3.62
C PRO A 268 8.22 42.81 4.56
N LEU A 269 7.42 41.83 4.14
CA LEU A 269 7.11 40.58 4.86
C LEU A 269 8.31 39.64 5.08
N THR A 270 9.51 40.05 4.71
CA THR A 270 10.75 39.38 5.07
C THR A 270 11.16 39.89 6.44
N PRO A 271 11.19 39.04 7.49
CA PRO A 271 11.82 39.43 8.75
C PRO A 271 13.24 39.90 8.43
N GLU A 272 13.63 41.08 8.92
CA GLU A 272 15.06 41.44 8.96
C GLU A 272 15.76 40.27 9.64
N ALA A 273 16.78 39.70 8.97
CA ALA A 273 17.51 38.56 9.52
C ALA A 273 17.95 38.93 10.94
N GLU A 274 17.39 38.23 11.93
CA GLU A 274 17.91 38.31 13.28
C GLU A 274 19.42 37.99 13.19
N PRO A 275 20.28 38.76 13.88
CA PRO A 275 21.71 38.50 13.84
C PRO A 275 22.01 37.05 14.23
N ASP A 276 22.85 36.38 13.43
CA ASP A 276 23.26 34.96 13.41
C ASP A 276 23.88 34.40 14.72
N TYR A 277 23.38 34.78 15.90
CA TYR A 277 23.84 34.27 17.18
C TYR A 277 22.71 33.56 17.92
N LEU A 278 22.28 32.44 17.35
CA LEU A 278 21.77 31.34 18.15
C LEU A 278 22.98 30.59 18.73
N GLU A 279 23.08 30.57 20.06
CA GLU A 279 24.11 29.83 20.79
C GLU A 279 24.18 28.36 20.31
N PRO A 280 25.33 27.88 19.82
CA PRO A 280 25.46 26.51 19.34
C PRO A 280 25.32 25.51 20.49
N ILE A 281 24.25 24.72 20.45
CA ILE A 281 24.05 23.56 21.35
C ILE A 281 25.08 22.45 21.06
N ASP A 282 25.84 22.53 19.95
CA ASP A 282 26.94 21.61 19.65
C ASP A 282 28.31 22.30 19.62
N HIS A 283 29.22 21.81 20.47
CA HIS A 283 30.53 22.42 20.78
C HIS A 283 31.60 22.27 19.67
N PHE A 284 31.22 22.13 18.41
CA PHE A 284 32.17 22.08 17.29
C PHE A 284 32.35 23.47 16.68
N ARG A 285 33.60 23.90 16.53
CA ARG A 285 33.95 25.18 15.91
C ARG A 285 34.60 24.93 14.57
N GLU A 286 34.16 25.65 13.55
CA GLU A 286 34.81 25.63 12.24
C GLU A 286 36.23 26.15 12.36
N ALA A 287 37.18 25.49 11.71
CA ALA A 287 38.55 25.97 11.66
C ALA A 287 38.60 27.20 10.75
N ILE A 288 38.37 28.39 11.29
CA ILE A 288 38.63 29.63 10.53
C ILE A 288 40.12 29.61 10.17
N ALA A 289 40.41 29.44 8.88
CA ALA A 289 41.76 29.65 8.36
C ALA A 289 42.02 31.14 8.56
N THR A 290 42.74 31.48 9.62
CA THR A 290 43.28 32.82 9.80
C THR A 290 44.30 33.02 8.70
N SER A 291 43.85 33.47 7.53
CA SER A 291 44.69 34.10 6.51
C SER A 291 45.10 35.50 6.95
N ILE A 292 45.40 35.65 8.25
CA ILE A 292 46.11 36.80 8.77
C ILE A 292 47.57 36.43 8.59
N TYR A 293 48.18 37.05 7.58
CA TYR A 293 49.62 37.02 7.34
C TYR A 293 50.31 37.44 8.65
N LEU A 294 50.72 36.47 9.45
CA LEU A 294 51.59 36.73 10.59
C LEU A 294 52.98 37.03 10.00
N PRO A 295 53.60 38.18 10.31
CA PRO A 295 54.96 38.46 9.89
C PRO A 295 55.88 37.37 10.46
N THR A 296 56.67 36.74 9.59
CA THR A 296 57.67 35.74 9.98
C THR A 296 58.60 36.31 11.04
N PRO A 297 58.68 35.74 12.25
CA PRO A 297 59.74 36.07 13.18
C PRO A 297 61.10 35.55 12.64
N PRO A 298 62.20 36.23 12.96
CA PRO A 298 63.50 36.04 12.30
C PRO A 298 64.10 34.66 12.63
N ALA A 299 64.89 34.14 11.68
CA ALA A 299 65.66 32.92 11.90
C ALA A 299 66.74 33.16 12.96
N SER A 300 66.64 32.44 14.08
CA SER A 300 67.69 32.38 15.08
C SER A 300 68.07 30.94 15.34
N ILE A 301 69.20 30.60 14.71
CA ILE A 301 70.34 29.80 15.15
C ILE A 301 70.08 28.51 15.94
N SER A 302 70.50 27.42 15.30
CA SER A 302 70.88 26.14 15.87
C SER A 302 72.20 26.24 16.64
N ASP A 303 72.27 25.65 17.82
CA ASP A 303 73.53 25.20 18.43
C ASP A 303 73.48 23.69 18.70
N GLU A 304 74.59 23.08 18.31
CA GLU A 304 75.12 21.72 18.47
C GLU A 304 75.03 21.18 19.92
N GLU A 305 75.27 19.93 20.30
CA GLU A 305 75.65 18.63 19.71
C GLU A 305 75.40 17.64 20.86
N SER A 306 74.96 16.40 20.61
CA SER A 306 75.57 15.24 21.30
C SER A 306 75.23 13.95 20.57
N ASN A 307 76.29 13.28 20.12
CA ASN A 307 76.34 12.07 19.34
C ASN A 307 75.74 10.82 20.00
N GLY A 308 75.12 9.98 19.16
CA GLY A 308 74.92 8.55 19.37
C GLY A 308 74.56 7.89 18.03
N PRO A 309 75.35 6.92 17.51
CA PRO A 309 75.14 6.41 16.16
C PRO A 309 74.14 5.26 16.14
N GLU A 310 73.74 4.92 14.91
CA GLU A 310 73.37 3.59 14.43
C GLU A 310 71.88 3.18 14.26
N VAL A 311 71.50 3.22 12.98
CA VAL A 311 70.91 2.14 12.16
C VAL A 311 69.38 2.10 11.93
N ALA A 312 69.08 2.37 10.66
CA ALA A 312 68.08 1.75 9.78
C ALA A 312 66.59 2.17 9.84
N ASN A 313 66.25 2.90 8.77
CA ASN A 313 65.31 2.45 7.73
C ASN A 313 63.82 2.46 8.08
N LYS A 314 63.12 3.57 7.78
CA LYS A 314 61.77 3.54 7.15
C LYS A 314 61.59 4.72 6.21
N GLN A 315 61.19 4.40 4.98
CA GLN A 315 60.79 5.31 3.91
C GLN A 315 59.68 6.26 4.38
N ALA A 316 59.95 7.57 4.42
CA ALA A 316 58.92 8.59 4.50
C ALA A 316 58.39 8.86 3.09
N LYS A 317 57.14 8.43 2.82
CA LYS A 317 56.40 8.88 1.64
C LYS A 317 56.12 10.37 1.79
N HIS A 318 56.63 11.10 0.81
CA HIS A 318 56.43 12.51 0.52
C HIS A 318 54.93 12.89 0.64
N ILE A 319 54.54 13.58 1.71
CA ILE A 319 53.26 14.30 1.77
C ILE A 319 53.50 15.63 1.07
N SER A 320 52.97 15.72 -0.13
CA SER A 320 52.94 16.91 -0.97
C SER A 320 52.41 18.12 -0.19
N ARG A 321 53.26 19.13 -0.06
CA ARG A 321 52.91 20.53 0.25
C ARG A 321 51.76 20.96 -0.68
N PRO A 322 50.63 21.50 -0.16
CA PRO A 322 49.57 22.02 -1.03
C PRO A 322 50.07 23.25 -1.79
N PRO A 323 49.65 23.42 -3.07
CA PRO A 323 50.03 24.58 -3.87
C PRO A 323 49.33 25.84 -3.32
N THR A 324 50.07 26.93 -3.17
CA THR A 324 49.50 28.26 -2.94
C THR A 324 48.63 28.65 -4.14
N PRO A 325 47.34 28.99 -3.97
CA PRO A 325 46.51 29.43 -5.08
C PRO A 325 46.92 30.84 -5.55
N PRO A 326 46.88 31.12 -6.86
CA PRO A 326 47.21 32.44 -7.39
C PRO A 326 46.10 33.44 -7.07
N ILE A 327 46.49 34.67 -6.72
CA ILE A 327 45.59 35.81 -6.53
C ILE A 327 44.83 36.09 -7.84
N ARG A 328 43.49 36.09 -7.81
CA ARG A 328 42.63 36.52 -8.92
C ARG A 328 41.91 37.82 -8.54
N TYR A 329 41.91 38.79 -9.46
CA TYR A 329 41.13 40.03 -9.38
C TYR A 329 39.95 39.96 -10.38
N ALA A 330 38.78 39.47 -9.96
CA ALA A 330 37.49 39.73 -10.63
C ALA A 330 36.29 39.26 -9.77
N SER A 331 35.20 40.05 -9.75
CA SER A 331 33.87 39.72 -9.23
C SER A 331 32.83 39.80 -10.37
N PRO A 332 31.74 39.01 -10.35
CA PRO A 332 31.33 38.04 -9.34
C PRO A 332 31.82 36.60 -9.63
N PRO A 333 32.09 35.79 -8.60
CA PRO A 333 32.56 34.41 -8.76
C PRO A 333 31.42 33.50 -9.23
N SER A 334 31.72 32.56 -10.13
CA SER A 334 30.86 31.39 -10.40
C SER A 334 30.70 30.58 -9.11
N GLU A 335 29.49 30.07 -8.84
CA GLU A 335 29.15 29.20 -7.70
C GLU A 335 29.89 27.85 -7.73
N GLU A 336 31.21 27.90 -7.55
CA GLU A 336 32.04 26.73 -7.32
C GLU A 336 31.90 26.38 -5.84
N HIS A 337 31.34 25.21 -5.58
CA HIS A 337 30.99 24.74 -4.24
C HIS A 337 32.28 24.64 -3.40
N GLY A 338 32.52 25.64 -2.55
CA GLY A 338 33.66 25.64 -1.64
C GLY A 338 33.66 24.37 -0.80
N GLU A 339 34.78 23.67 -0.77
CA GLU A 339 34.99 22.54 0.14
C GLU A 339 34.76 23.06 1.57
N SER A 340 33.70 22.57 2.22
CA SER A 340 33.33 23.01 3.57
C SER A 340 34.47 22.71 4.54
N MET A 341 34.86 23.72 5.33
CA MET A 341 36.06 23.70 6.16
C MET A 341 35.92 22.67 7.31
N PRO A 342 37.01 21.94 7.66
CA PRO A 342 36.94 20.93 8.72
C PRO A 342 36.69 21.59 10.09
N ALA A 343 35.69 21.11 10.80
CA ALA A 343 35.36 21.58 12.15
C ALA A 343 36.07 20.75 13.21
N PHE A 344 36.39 21.36 14.35
CA PHE A 344 36.99 20.65 15.48
C PHE A 344 36.37 21.04 16.82
N ARG A 345 36.50 20.14 17.79
CA ARG A 345 36.12 20.40 19.17
C ARG A 345 37.27 20.04 20.09
N ARG A 346 37.61 20.95 21.00
CA ARG A 346 38.59 20.72 22.05
C ARG A 346 37.90 20.23 23.32
N ARG A 347 38.41 19.16 23.92
CA ARG A 347 37.97 18.61 25.21
C ARG A 347 39.17 18.53 26.16
N VAL A 348 38.94 18.69 27.45
CA VAL A 348 39.99 18.58 28.48
C VAL A 348 39.62 17.44 29.42
N GLY A 349 40.48 16.43 29.51
CA GLY A 349 40.33 15.29 30.41
C GLY A 349 40.93 15.54 31.79
N ARG A 350 40.77 14.57 32.71
CA ARG A 350 41.38 14.63 34.05
C ARG A 350 42.92 14.65 33.93
N GLY A 351 43.57 15.52 34.70
CA GLY A 351 45.02 15.77 34.61
C GLY A 351 45.43 16.84 33.58
N GLY A 352 44.48 17.63 33.06
CA GLY A 352 44.76 18.74 32.15
C GLY A 352 45.09 18.34 30.71
N ARG A 353 44.96 17.05 30.38
CA ARG A 353 45.25 16.54 29.02
C ARG A 353 44.18 17.01 28.04
N ILE A 354 44.60 17.69 26.98
CA ILE A 354 43.72 18.25 25.94
C ILE A 354 43.56 17.24 24.80
N MET A 355 42.31 16.97 24.39
CA MET A 355 41.95 16.16 23.22
C MET A 355 41.23 17.01 22.18
N LEU A 356 41.52 16.78 20.89
CA LEU A 356 40.91 17.49 19.77
C LEU A 356 40.21 16.50 18.84
N ASP A 357 38.88 16.58 18.74
CA ASP A 357 38.12 15.84 17.75
C ASP A 357 38.08 16.64 16.44
N ARG A 358 38.29 15.98 15.29
CA ARG A 358 38.19 16.61 13.96
C ARG A 358 37.05 15.98 13.18
N LYS A 359 36.17 16.80 12.61
CA LYS A 359 35.12 16.40 11.67
C LYS A 359 35.53 16.92 10.29
N PHE A 360 36.00 16.02 9.43
CA PHE A 360 36.29 16.33 8.03
C PHE A 360 35.02 16.21 7.21
N THR A 361 34.82 17.13 6.30
CA THR A 361 33.80 17.05 5.26
C THR A 361 34.25 15.98 4.27
N ARG A 362 33.44 14.94 4.06
CA ARG A 362 33.76 13.92 3.06
C ARG A 362 33.53 14.54 1.68
N PRO A 363 34.46 14.43 0.72
CA PRO A 363 34.21 14.91 -0.64
C PRO A 363 33.01 14.16 -1.21
N LYS A 364 32.09 14.87 -1.85
CA LYS A 364 30.95 14.28 -2.56
C LYS A 364 31.51 13.35 -3.65
N ARG A 365 31.29 12.05 -3.54
CA ARG A 365 31.54 11.10 -4.63
C ARG A 365 30.46 11.29 -5.69
N SER A 366 30.84 11.21 -6.96
CA SER A 366 29.88 11.35 -8.06
C SER A 366 29.01 10.09 -8.13
N ALA A 367 27.73 10.28 -8.45
CA ALA A 367 26.73 9.20 -8.48
C ALA A 367 27.06 8.02 -9.41
N ALA A 368 28.05 8.17 -10.31
CA ALA A 368 28.47 7.13 -11.23
C ALA A 368 29.39 6.06 -10.59
N GLU A 369 30.01 6.33 -9.45
CA GLU A 369 30.93 5.38 -8.78
C GLU A 369 30.22 4.48 -7.74
N ASP A 370 29.03 4.88 -7.27
CA ASP A 370 28.28 4.16 -6.22
C ASP A 370 27.65 2.84 -6.72
N ASP A 371 27.36 2.72 -8.02
CA ASP A 371 26.73 1.51 -8.57
C ASP A 371 27.67 0.30 -8.63
N ARG A 372 28.99 0.51 -8.64
CA ARG A 372 29.96 -0.59 -8.82
C ARG A 372 30.12 -1.48 -7.59
N TRP A 373 29.73 -1.00 -6.41
CA TRP A 373 29.90 -1.70 -5.12
C TRP A 373 28.59 -1.85 -4.35
N ARG A 374 27.45 -1.52 -4.99
CA ARG A 374 26.11 -1.51 -4.38
C ARG A 374 25.65 -2.89 -3.88
N PHE A 375 26.24 -3.97 -4.39
CA PHE A 375 25.84 -5.35 -4.10
C PHE A 375 26.92 -6.20 -3.41
N ASP A 376 28.05 -5.61 -3.02
CA ASP A 376 29.21 -6.33 -2.45
C ASP A 376 29.25 -6.29 -0.91
N SER A 377 28.17 -5.87 -0.24
CA SER A 377 28.07 -5.83 1.23
C SER A 377 27.07 -6.87 1.75
N ASP A 378 27.56 -7.97 2.34
CA ASP A 378 26.80 -9.00 3.07
C ASP A 378 26.32 -8.52 4.46
N ASN A 379 25.79 -7.30 4.56
CA ASN A 379 25.30 -6.76 5.84
C ASN A 379 23.82 -6.38 5.75
N ASP A 380 22.96 -7.32 6.14
CA ASP A 380 21.51 -7.15 6.32
C ASP A 380 21.20 -6.34 7.59
N ASP A 381 21.52 -5.04 7.58
CA ASP A 381 21.01 -4.13 8.63
C ASP A 381 20.60 -2.78 8.01
N ASP A 382 19.32 -2.47 8.21
CA ASP A 382 18.55 -1.26 7.90
C ASP A 382 19.23 -0.16 7.07
N SER A 383 18.80 0.02 5.82
CA SER A 383 19.09 1.24 5.06
C SER A 383 18.25 2.40 5.60
N ASP A 384 18.78 3.10 6.61
CA ASP A 384 18.36 4.46 6.95
C ASP A 384 18.70 5.36 5.75
N THR A 385 17.69 5.62 4.90
CA THR A 385 17.81 6.57 3.80
C THR A 385 17.96 7.97 4.41
N ASP A 386 19.20 8.42 4.57
CA ASP A 386 19.53 9.75 5.08
C ASP A 386 19.07 10.78 4.02
N MET A 387 17.86 11.29 4.20
CA MET A 387 17.26 12.31 3.35
C MET A 387 18.01 13.62 3.59
N THR A 388 18.85 14.01 2.63
CA THR A 388 19.61 15.27 2.67
C THR A 388 18.69 16.47 2.93
N ASP A 389 19.15 17.40 3.77
CA ASP A 389 18.43 18.59 4.28
C ASP A 389 17.73 19.43 3.17
N ASP A 390 18.31 19.49 1.96
CA ASP A 390 17.73 20.15 0.79
C ASP A 390 16.38 19.55 0.33
N SER A 391 16.17 18.24 0.56
CA SER A 391 14.92 17.55 0.22
C SER A 391 13.80 17.94 1.18
N LEU A 392 14.12 18.15 2.46
CA LEU A 392 13.18 18.57 3.48
C LEU A 392 12.75 20.02 3.27
N ALA A 393 13.69 20.92 2.98
CA ALA A 393 13.38 22.32 2.68
C ALA A 393 12.45 22.47 1.46
N ARG A 394 12.70 21.72 0.39
CA ARG A 394 11.84 21.71 -0.81
C ARG A 394 10.46 21.09 -0.55
N MET A 395 10.39 20.09 0.34
CA MET A 395 9.12 19.47 0.74
C MET A 395 8.27 20.43 1.60
N VAL A 396 8.88 21.17 2.52
CA VAL A 396 8.22 22.19 3.34
C VAL A 396 7.69 23.33 2.47
N GLN A 397 8.47 23.80 1.49
CA GLN A 397 8.05 24.86 0.58
C GLN A 397 6.88 24.41 -0.33
N ARG A 398 6.88 23.16 -0.79
CA ARG A 398 5.73 22.57 -1.52
C ARG A 398 4.50 22.37 -0.64
N ALA A 399 4.69 22.00 0.63
CA ALA A 399 3.57 21.85 1.57
C ALA A 399 2.90 23.20 1.86
N TYR A 400 3.66 24.28 1.98
CA TYR A 400 3.14 25.63 2.21
C TYR A 400 2.27 26.13 1.05
N LEU A 401 2.71 25.91 -0.19
CA LEU A 401 1.96 26.29 -1.40
C LEU A 401 0.63 25.52 -1.55
N ASN A 402 0.59 24.25 -1.11
CA ASN A 402 -0.61 23.42 -1.17
C ASN A 402 -1.63 23.71 -0.04
N VAL A 403 -1.23 24.42 1.03
CA VAL A 403 -2.14 24.83 2.10
C VAL A 403 -2.94 26.08 1.71
N SER A 404 -2.37 27.00 0.92
CA SER A 404 -3.08 28.17 0.39
C SER A 404 -4.17 27.85 -0.64
N SER A 405 -4.24 26.61 -1.15
CA SER A 405 -5.29 26.16 -2.08
C SER A 405 -6.49 25.49 -1.41
N ARG A 406 -6.56 25.46 -0.07
CA ARG A 406 -7.73 24.92 0.65
C ARG A 406 -8.75 26.04 0.92
N PRO A 407 -10.05 25.83 0.66
CA PRO A 407 -11.09 26.78 1.05
C PRO A 407 -11.09 26.96 2.56
N SER A 408 -11.26 28.19 3.04
CA SER A 408 -11.29 28.50 4.48
C SER A 408 -12.41 27.74 5.19
N GLU A 409 -12.24 27.48 6.48
CA GLU A 409 -13.21 26.75 7.31
C GLU A 409 -14.63 27.37 7.24
N THR A 410 -14.71 28.68 7.00
CA THR A 410 -15.94 29.43 6.73
C THR A 410 -16.64 29.05 5.41
N GLN A 411 -15.90 28.78 4.33
CA GLN A 411 -16.47 28.26 3.08
C GLN A 411 -16.96 26.81 3.22
N ALA A 412 -16.25 25.98 3.98
CA ALA A 412 -16.66 24.60 4.24
C ALA A 412 -17.95 24.51 5.10
N GLN A 413 -18.11 25.42 6.07
CA GLN A 413 -19.34 25.54 6.86
C GLN A 413 -20.53 26.07 6.06
N ALA A 414 -20.30 27.03 5.14
CA ALA A 414 -21.33 27.53 4.24
C ALA A 414 -21.85 26.44 3.28
N MET A 415 -20.96 25.60 2.73
CA MET A 415 -21.34 24.46 1.89
C MET A 415 -22.15 23.40 2.66
N ARG A 416 -21.81 23.12 3.92
CA ARG A 416 -22.61 22.21 4.76
C ARG A 416 -23.99 22.77 5.10
N LYS A 417 -24.09 24.07 5.35
CA LYS A 417 -25.37 24.73 5.65
C LYS A 417 -26.31 24.75 4.45
N ALA A 418 -25.79 25.00 3.25
CA ALA A 418 -26.55 24.93 2.00
C ALA A 418 -27.07 23.51 1.70
N GLN A 419 -26.32 22.48 2.11
CA GLN A 419 -26.72 21.07 1.92
C GLN A 419 -27.83 20.63 2.90
N LEU A 420 -27.93 21.27 4.07
CA LEU A 420 -29.00 21.05 5.06
C LEU A 420 -30.28 21.81 4.72
N GLU A 421 -30.19 23.01 4.13
CA GLU A 421 -31.36 23.81 3.72
C GLU A 421 -32.04 23.26 2.43
N ALA A 422 -31.33 22.49 1.61
CA ALA A 422 -31.91 21.80 0.45
C ALA A 422 -32.75 20.55 0.84
N GLY A 423 -32.73 20.14 2.10
CA GLY A 423 -33.51 19.02 2.65
C GLY A 423 -34.63 19.50 3.57
N GLY A 424 -35.64 20.19 3.02
CA GLY A 424 -36.88 20.51 3.74
C GLY A 424 -37.85 19.33 3.85
N PRO A 425 -38.70 19.26 4.89
CA PRO A 425 -39.23 18.02 5.44
C PRO A 425 -40.57 17.58 4.83
N SER A 426 -40.70 16.29 4.50
CA SER A 426 -42.00 15.62 4.35
C SER A 426 -42.26 14.73 5.57
N HIS A 427 -43.31 15.07 6.32
CA HIS A 427 -43.82 14.36 7.49
C HIS A 427 -44.21 12.90 7.22
N SER A 428 -43.88 11.99 8.14
CA SER A 428 -44.87 11.23 8.95
C SER A 428 -44.17 10.17 9.81
N SER A 429 -44.38 10.28 11.12
CA SER A 429 -43.94 9.31 12.14
C SER A 429 -44.89 8.11 12.19
N PRO A 430 -44.41 6.88 12.45
CA PRO A 430 -45.21 5.85 13.08
C PRO A 430 -44.85 5.75 14.57
N SER A 431 -45.88 5.90 15.39
CA SER A 431 -45.92 5.68 16.83
C SER A 431 -45.54 4.25 17.22
N ALA A 432 -44.63 4.10 18.18
CA ALA A 432 -44.33 2.83 18.85
C ALA A 432 -45.38 2.52 19.95
N PRO A 433 -45.84 1.26 20.11
CA PRO A 433 -46.74 0.90 21.20
C PRO A 433 -45.95 0.60 22.49
N SER A 434 -46.41 1.19 23.59
CA SER A 434 -45.99 0.88 24.96
C SER A 434 -46.57 -0.47 25.40
N VAL A 435 -45.70 -1.43 25.74
CA VAL A 435 -46.09 -2.69 26.37
C VAL A 435 -45.89 -2.57 27.87
N THR A 436 -47.01 -2.52 28.59
CA THR A 436 -47.13 -2.65 30.04
C THR A 436 -46.95 -4.11 30.42
N ILE A 437 -45.96 -4.43 31.25
CA ILE A 437 -45.81 -5.78 31.84
C ILE A 437 -46.52 -5.77 33.20
N THR A 438 -47.63 -6.48 33.25
CA THR A 438 -48.35 -6.85 34.47
C THR A 438 -47.77 -8.16 35.00
N ALA A 439 -47.33 -8.18 36.26
CA ALA A 439 -46.95 -9.41 36.95
C ALA A 439 -48.21 -10.15 37.46
N PRO A 440 -48.26 -11.50 37.41
CA PRO A 440 -49.17 -12.26 38.24
C PRO A 440 -48.47 -12.78 39.51
N SER A 441 -49.32 -12.99 40.50
CA SER A 441 -49.13 -13.36 41.92
C SER A 441 -48.13 -14.46 42.26
#